data_AF-A0A6I7P7U7-F1
#
_entry.id   AF-A0A6I7P7U7-F1
#
_cell.length_a   1.000
_cell.length_b   1.000
_cell.length_c   1.000
_cell.angle_alpha   90.00
_cell.angle_beta   90.00
_cell.angle_gamma   90.00
#
_symmetry.space_group_name_H-M   'P 1'
#
loop_
_entity.id
_entity.type
_entity.pdbx_description
1 polymer ?
#
loop_
_entity_poly.entity_id
_entity_poly.type
_entity_poly.pdbx_seq_one_letter_code
_entity_poly.pdbx_strand_id
1 'polypeptide(L)'
;MPGAAVVAGLLILLGACTTVQSREELAPDERWSYTVRELPGRDGRLRGELSFRGRRTPLYFSEVVVGSRRFTAALRTTAEGFEGYREDRTFEPPEPGVSGSSVSTGERSRGWYIAGLDQRRPATPAEWVWVRRENLEAWVNPLRIQAFAAHFKLAEMHEAREPRVQFMFSYGHRAR
;
A
#
# COMPACT_ATOMS: atom_id res chain seq x y z
N MET A 1 -76.48 5.22 8.20
CA MET A 1 -76.07 6.11 7.09
C MET A 1 -74.55 6.03 6.93
N PRO A 2 -74.08 5.90 5.69
CA PRO A 2 -72.68 5.70 5.33
C PRO A 2 -71.94 7.04 5.23
N GLY A 3 -70.61 7.00 5.38
CA GLY A 3 -69.70 8.10 5.02
C GLY A 3 -68.44 7.49 4.41
N ALA A 4 -68.33 7.59 3.10
CA ALA A 4 -67.35 6.96 2.24
C ALA A 4 -66.07 7.81 2.05
N ALA A 5 -65.15 7.22 1.26
CA ALA A 5 -63.98 7.79 0.58
C ALA A 5 -62.66 7.76 1.39
N VAL A 6 -61.64 6.93 1.09
CA VAL A 6 -60.82 6.65 -0.14
C VAL A 6 -59.46 7.36 -0.08
N VAL A 7 -58.46 6.76 -0.77
CA VAL A 7 -57.07 7.18 -1.08
C VAL A 7 -56.03 6.49 -0.17
N ALA A 8 -55.37 5.38 -0.54
CA ALA A 8 -54.50 5.06 -1.69
C ALA A 8 -53.19 5.87 -1.74
N GLY A 9 -52.05 5.21 -1.54
CA GLY A 9 -50.70 5.77 -1.77
C GLY A 9 -49.69 5.15 -0.79
N LEU A 10 -49.02 4.05 -1.13
CA LEU A 10 -47.81 4.00 -1.96
C LEU A 10 -46.66 4.85 -1.38
N LEU A 11 -45.70 4.20 -0.71
CA LEU A 11 -44.29 4.27 -1.09
C LEU A 11 -43.45 3.32 -0.23
N ILE A 12 -43.07 2.22 -0.89
CA ILE A 12 -41.94 1.37 -0.52
C ILE A 12 -40.68 2.22 -0.69
N LEU A 13 -39.96 2.44 0.41
CA LEU A 13 -38.53 2.75 0.35
C LEU A 13 -37.83 1.83 1.35
N LEU A 14 -37.59 0.59 0.90
CA LEU A 14 -36.52 -0.24 1.43
C LEU A 14 -35.21 0.44 1.05
N GLY A 15 -34.80 1.41 1.88
CA GLY A 15 -33.44 1.92 1.87
C GLY A 15 -32.54 0.79 2.31
N ALA A 16 -31.97 0.06 1.35
CA ALA A 16 -30.76 -0.69 1.57
C ALA A 16 -29.68 0.32 1.95
N CYS A 17 -29.58 0.62 3.25
CA CYS A 17 -28.39 1.22 3.81
C CYS A 17 -27.27 0.22 3.54
N THR A 18 -26.54 0.42 2.45
CA THR A 18 -25.22 -0.17 2.26
C THR A 18 -24.35 0.41 3.36
N THR A 19 -24.34 -0.27 4.51
CA THR A 19 -23.33 -0.07 5.53
C THR A 19 -21.99 -0.35 4.88
N VAL A 20 -21.34 0.72 4.41
CA VAL A 20 -19.92 0.73 4.16
C VAL A 20 -19.29 0.35 5.49
N GLN A 21 -18.94 -0.93 5.64
CA GLN A 21 -18.18 -1.41 6.79
C GLN A 21 -16.77 -0.84 6.65
N SER A 22 -16.65 0.44 7.00
CA SER A 22 -15.39 1.11 7.27
C SER A 22 -14.86 0.48 8.56
N ARG A 23 -14.19 -0.67 8.44
CA ARG A 23 -13.47 -1.26 9.56
C ARG A 23 -12.23 -0.42 9.80
N GLU A 24 -12.42 0.67 10.54
CA GLU A 24 -11.37 1.57 10.99
C GLU A 24 -11.10 1.27 12.46
N GLU A 25 -9.96 0.63 12.73
CA GLU A 25 -9.21 0.97 13.93
C GLU A 25 -7.75 0.55 13.75
N LEU A 26 -6.92 1.57 13.51
CA LEU A 26 -5.47 1.50 13.51
C LEU A 26 -5.00 2.32 14.72
N ALA A 27 -4.46 1.67 15.74
CA ALA A 27 -3.47 2.29 16.61
C ALA A 27 -2.46 1.23 17.06
N PRO A 28 -1.17 1.54 16.96
CA PRO A 28 -0.55 2.43 17.95
C PRO A 28 -0.04 3.77 17.40
N ASP A 29 -0.28 4.09 16.12
CA ASP A 29 0.06 5.39 15.54
C ASP A 29 -1.18 5.99 14.83
N GLU A 30 -1.88 6.90 15.52
CA GLU A 30 -3.10 7.58 15.07
C GLU A 30 -2.96 8.32 13.72
N ARG A 31 -1.73 8.43 13.21
CA ARG A 31 -1.44 9.09 11.93
C ARG A 31 -1.65 8.16 10.74
N TRP A 32 -1.62 6.84 10.91
CA TRP A 32 -1.79 5.88 9.81
C TRP A 32 -3.21 5.32 9.79
N SER A 33 -3.83 5.27 8.60
CA SER A 33 -5.10 4.59 8.38
C SER A 33 -5.01 3.60 7.21
N TYR A 34 -5.76 2.51 7.33
CA TYR A 34 -5.85 1.43 6.36
C TYR A 34 -7.33 1.14 6.20
N THR A 35 -7.83 1.32 4.99
CA THR A 35 -9.24 1.09 4.67
C THR A 35 -9.34 0.10 3.53
N VAL A 36 -10.27 -0.83 3.64
CA VAL A 36 -10.66 -1.72 2.54
C VAL A 36 -11.98 -1.22 1.99
N ARG A 37 -12.05 -1.01 0.68
CA ARG A 37 -13.25 -0.50 -0.01
C ARG A 37 -13.68 -1.45 -1.12
N GLU A 38 -14.97 -1.56 -1.33
CA GLU A 38 -15.50 -2.26 -2.49
C GLU A 38 -15.33 -1.39 -3.75
N LEU A 39 -14.98 -2.04 -4.87
CA LEU A 39 -14.82 -1.39 -6.16
C LEU A 39 -16.06 -1.58 -7.04
N PRO A 40 -16.46 -0.55 -7.80
CA PRO A 40 -17.58 -0.66 -8.72
C PRO A 40 -17.25 -1.63 -9.87
N GLY A 41 -18.28 -2.31 -10.37
CA GLY A 41 -18.23 -3.10 -11.62
C GLY A 41 -18.11 -4.62 -11.46
N ARG A 42 -17.99 -5.16 -10.24
CA ARG A 42 -18.16 -6.60 -9.95
C ARG A 42 -18.30 -6.84 -8.45
N ASP A 43 -19.26 -7.68 -8.06
CA ASP A 43 -19.41 -8.11 -6.67
C ASP A 43 -18.11 -8.73 -6.16
N GLY A 44 -17.71 -8.36 -4.94
CA GLY A 44 -16.54 -8.92 -4.26
C GLY A 44 -15.18 -8.34 -4.66
N ARG A 45 -15.11 -7.30 -5.51
CA ARG A 45 -13.83 -6.60 -5.73
C ARG A 45 -13.51 -5.67 -4.56
N LEU A 46 -12.34 -5.87 -3.94
CA LEU A 46 -11.89 -5.10 -2.79
C LEU A 46 -10.59 -4.35 -3.12
N ARG A 47 -10.44 -3.15 -2.59
CA ARG A 47 -9.20 -2.38 -2.64
C ARG A 47 -8.75 -1.97 -1.26
N GLY A 48 -7.53 -2.36 -0.89
CA GLY A 48 -6.89 -1.84 0.31
C GLY A 48 -6.12 -0.56 0.02
N GLU A 49 -6.36 0.47 0.84
CA GLU A 49 -5.73 1.78 0.73
C GLU A 49 -5.06 2.13 2.06
N LEU A 50 -3.76 2.45 1.99
CA LEU A 50 -2.96 2.92 3.12
C LEU A 50 -2.83 4.44 3.03
N SER A 51 -3.00 5.14 4.14
CA SER A 51 -2.91 6.60 4.21
C SER A 51 -2.15 7.07 5.44
N PHE A 52 -1.39 8.15 5.29
CA PHE A 52 -0.71 8.84 6.39
C PHE A 52 -1.28 10.26 6.52
N ARG A 53 -1.86 10.58 7.67
CA ARG A 53 -2.52 11.87 7.97
C ARG A 53 -3.53 12.26 6.89
N GLY A 54 -4.36 11.30 6.48
CA GLY A 54 -5.36 11.47 5.42
C GLY A 54 -4.81 11.53 4.00
N ARG A 55 -3.48 11.51 3.80
CA ARG A 55 -2.86 11.45 2.47
C ARG A 55 -2.63 10.00 2.08
N ARG A 56 -3.23 9.59 0.96
CA ARG A 56 -3.07 8.24 0.42
C ARG A 56 -1.61 7.97 0.03
N THR A 57 -1.10 6.83 0.46
CA THR A 57 0.19 6.30 0.02
C THR A 57 0.04 5.72 -1.39
N PRO A 58 0.79 6.23 -2.38
CA PRO A 58 0.75 5.68 -3.73
C PRO A 58 1.31 4.25 -3.78
N LEU A 59 0.85 3.45 -4.73
CA LEU A 59 1.26 2.05 -4.93
C LEU A 59 2.66 1.92 -5.60
N TYR A 60 3.63 2.71 -5.16
CA TYR A 60 5.01 2.62 -5.65
C TYR A 60 5.71 1.35 -5.13
N PHE A 61 5.44 1.02 -3.86
CA PHE A 61 6.15 -0.02 -3.13
C PHE A 61 5.42 -1.36 -3.24
N SER A 62 6.18 -2.43 -3.44
CA SER A 62 5.66 -3.80 -3.33
C SER A 62 5.35 -4.14 -1.89
N GLU A 63 6.07 -3.57 -0.92
CA GLU A 63 5.79 -3.74 0.51
C GLU A 63 6.01 -2.45 1.31
N VAL A 64 5.21 -2.27 2.35
CA VAL A 64 5.32 -1.20 3.33
C VAL A 64 5.16 -1.80 4.72
N VAL A 65 6.08 -1.50 5.64
CA VAL A 65 6.00 -1.89 7.05
C VAL A 65 5.85 -0.65 7.92
N VAL A 66 4.76 -0.63 8.69
CA VAL A 66 4.39 0.45 9.60
C VAL A 66 4.35 -0.12 11.01
N GLY A 67 5.38 0.17 11.83
CA GLY A 67 5.53 -0.46 13.14
C GLY A 67 5.58 -1.98 13.01
N SER A 68 4.63 -2.68 13.63
CA SER A 68 4.50 -4.14 13.60
C SER A 68 3.63 -4.69 12.46
N ARG A 69 3.17 -3.84 11.53
CA ARG A 69 2.22 -4.24 10.47
C ARG A 69 2.88 -4.20 9.11
N ARG A 70 2.69 -5.25 8.32
CA ARG A 70 3.16 -5.34 6.93
C ARG A 70 2.00 -5.25 5.95
N PHE A 71 2.22 -4.49 4.88
CA PHE A 71 1.28 -4.32 3.78
C PHE A 71 1.97 -4.67 2.46
N THR A 72 1.40 -5.60 1.71
CA THR A 72 1.91 -6.05 0.40
C THR A 72 1.02 -5.54 -0.71
N ALA A 73 1.60 -4.94 -1.76
CA ALA A 73 0.85 -4.39 -2.87
C ALA A 73 0.47 -5.46 -3.91
N ALA A 74 -0.82 -5.55 -4.19
CA ALA A 74 -1.38 -6.22 -5.36
C ALA A 74 -1.67 -5.17 -6.45
N LEU A 75 -0.74 -5.02 -7.39
CA LEU A 75 -0.83 -4.04 -8.49
C LEU A 75 -1.87 -4.40 -9.58
N ARG A 76 -2.45 -5.61 -9.51
CA ARG A 76 -3.55 -6.07 -10.36
C ARG A 76 -4.54 -6.79 -9.46
N THR A 77 -5.80 -6.78 -9.85
CA THR A 77 -6.84 -7.56 -9.16
C THR A 77 -6.41 -9.03 -9.16
N THR A 78 -6.30 -9.61 -7.97
CA THR A 78 -6.00 -11.04 -7.81
C THR A 78 -7.21 -11.89 -8.22
N ALA A 79 -7.05 -13.22 -8.29
CA ALA A 79 -8.16 -14.14 -8.50
C ALA A 79 -9.28 -13.97 -7.45
N GLU A 80 -8.92 -13.49 -6.25
CA GLU A 80 -9.83 -13.22 -5.13
C GLU A 80 -10.49 -11.83 -5.21
N GLY A 81 -10.32 -11.08 -6.31
CA GLY A 81 -10.93 -9.76 -6.47
C GLY A 81 -10.22 -8.63 -5.71
N PHE A 82 -9.04 -8.84 -5.13
CA PHE A 82 -8.38 -7.83 -4.30
C PHE A 82 -7.29 -7.06 -5.06
N GLU A 83 -7.18 -5.76 -4.81
CA GLU A 83 -6.10 -4.90 -5.32
C GLU A 83 -5.64 -3.85 -4.30
N GLY A 84 -4.51 -3.20 -4.56
CA GLY A 84 -3.92 -2.23 -3.62
C GLY A 84 -3.13 -2.90 -2.52
N TYR A 85 -3.03 -2.28 -1.34
CA TYR A 85 -2.27 -2.82 -0.22
C TYR A 85 -3.09 -3.85 0.53
N ARG A 86 -2.56 -5.05 0.74
CA ARG A 86 -3.15 -6.08 1.60
C ARG A 86 -2.33 -6.19 2.86
N GLU A 87 -2.98 -6.10 4.01
CA GLU A 87 -2.34 -6.36 5.29
C GLU A 87 -2.00 -7.85 5.46
N ASP A 88 -0.77 -8.12 5.88
CA ASP A 88 -0.36 -9.42 6.36
C ASP A 88 -0.48 -9.47 7.89
N ARG A 89 -1.48 -10.21 8.35
CA ARG A 89 -1.78 -10.38 9.78
C ARG A 89 -0.87 -11.38 10.49
N THR A 90 -0.06 -12.11 9.74
CA THR A 90 0.89 -13.10 10.28
C THR A 90 2.31 -12.58 10.34
N PHE A 91 2.52 -11.33 9.92
CA PHE A 91 3.83 -10.72 9.93
C PHE A 91 4.28 -10.40 11.36
N GLU A 92 5.47 -10.91 11.68
CA GLU A 92 6.21 -10.52 12.87
C GLU A 92 7.44 -9.73 12.41
N PRO A 93 7.63 -8.47 12.87
CA PRO A 93 8.80 -7.69 12.51
C PRO A 93 10.07 -8.37 13.06
N PRO A 94 11.16 -8.39 12.28
CA PRO A 94 12.43 -8.89 12.79
C PRO A 94 12.93 -7.99 13.92
N GLU A 95 13.66 -8.58 14.87
CA GLU A 95 14.41 -7.82 15.86
C GLU A 95 15.41 -6.92 15.13
N PRO A 96 15.43 -5.60 15.41
CA PRO A 96 16.34 -4.69 14.75
C PRO A 96 17.79 -5.07 15.11
N GLY A 97 18.61 -5.26 14.09
CA GLY A 97 20.04 -5.46 14.25
C GLY A 97 20.65 -4.24 14.94
N VAL A 98 21.29 -4.46 16.08
CA VAL A 98 21.98 -3.40 16.86
C VAL A 98 23.25 -2.89 16.16
N SER A 99 23.65 -3.55 15.08
CA SER A 99 24.88 -3.28 14.34
C SER A 99 24.64 -2.26 13.23
N GLY A 100 25.03 -1.01 13.46
CA GLY A 100 25.01 0.02 12.41
C GLY A 100 25.36 1.40 12.94
N SER A 101 25.88 2.26 12.06
CA SER A 101 25.99 3.70 12.36
C SER A 101 24.59 4.28 12.57
N SER A 102 24.47 5.24 13.50
CA SER A 102 23.21 5.98 13.69
C SER A 102 22.85 6.76 12.42
N VAL A 103 21.55 7.05 12.24
CA VAL A 103 21.09 7.88 11.12
C VAL A 103 21.81 9.22 11.12
N SER A 104 22.44 9.56 9.99
CA SER A 104 23.19 10.81 9.84
C SER A 104 22.26 12.03 9.74
N THR A 105 22.78 13.23 10.03
CA THR A 105 22.03 14.49 9.85
C THR A 105 21.54 14.68 8.41
N GLY A 106 22.36 14.30 7.42
CA GLY A 106 21.99 14.36 6.01
C GLY A 106 20.83 13.42 5.67
N GLU A 107 20.87 12.18 6.17
CA GLU A 107 19.77 11.22 6.02
C GLU A 107 18.49 11.69 6.70
N ARG A 108 18.60 12.28 7.90
CA ARG A 108 17.45 12.83 8.63
C ARG A 108 16.81 14.01 7.90
N SER A 109 17.63 14.93 7.37
CA SER A 109 17.16 16.08 6.59
C SER A 109 16.49 15.65 5.28
N ARG A 110 17.12 14.69 4.59
CA ARG A 110 16.57 14.09 3.36
C ARG A 110 15.27 13.32 3.66
N GLY A 111 15.22 12.63 4.79
CA GLY A 111 14.08 11.87 5.28
C GLY A 111 14.03 10.43 4.77
N TRP A 112 15.18 9.86 4.38
CA TRP A 112 15.31 8.43 4.11
C TRP A 112 16.77 7.95 4.12
N TYR A 113 16.95 6.64 4.34
CA TYR A 113 18.19 5.91 4.10
C TYR A 113 17.89 4.51 3.55
N ILE A 114 18.84 3.95 2.80
CA ILE A 114 18.76 2.61 2.21
C ILE A 114 19.27 1.60 3.22
N ALA A 115 18.44 0.62 3.56
CA ALA A 115 18.75 -0.48 4.45
C ALA A 115 17.63 -1.52 4.44
N GLY A 116 17.97 -2.75 4.78
CA GLY A 116 17.00 -3.80 5.04
C GLY A 116 16.09 -3.50 6.23
N LEU A 117 15.01 -4.28 6.33
CA LEU A 117 14.06 -4.18 7.43
C LEU A 117 14.72 -4.50 8.78
N ASP A 118 15.56 -5.53 8.82
CA ASP A 118 16.38 -5.95 9.96
C ASP A 118 17.54 -4.98 10.25
N GLN A 119 17.87 -4.09 9.32
CA GLN A 119 18.97 -3.13 9.42
C GLN A 119 18.49 -1.73 9.88
N ARG A 120 17.45 -1.68 10.71
CA ARG A 120 16.96 -0.42 11.27
C ARG A 120 18.05 0.21 12.14
N ARG A 121 18.55 1.38 11.74
CA ARG A 121 19.63 2.07 12.44
C ARG A 121 19.15 2.71 13.76
N PRO A 122 20.04 2.85 14.76
CA PRO A 122 19.75 3.62 15.95
C PRO A 122 19.39 5.08 15.65
N ALA A 123 18.47 5.65 16.45
CA ALA A 123 17.94 7.01 16.30
C ALA A 123 17.15 7.28 15.00
N THR A 124 16.75 6.24 14.27
CA THR A 124 15.70 6.33 13.25
C THR A 124 14.38 6.69 13.94
N PRO A 125 13.71 7.79 13.53
CA PRO A 125 12.46 8.20 14.16
C PRO A 125 11.39 7.10 14.13
N ALA A 126 10.57 7.06 15.18
CA ALA A 126 9.58 5.99 15.36
C ALA A 126 8.53 5.97 14.22
N GLU A 127 8.22 7.14 13.66
CA GLU A 127 7.26 7.32 12.59
C GLU A 127 7.76 6.92 11.20
N TRP A 128 9.06 6.64 11.05
CA TRP A 128 9.60 6.19 9.77
C TRP A 128 9.11 4.78 9.46
N VAL A 129 8.77 4.57 8.20
CA VAL A 129 8.29 3.29 7.70
C VAL A 129 9.35 2.65 6.85
N TRP A 130 9.38 1.32 6.86
CA TRP A 130 10.21 0.60 5.91
C TRP A 130 9.40 0.33 4.63
N VAL A 131 10.06 0.45 3.48
CA VAL A 131 9.44 0.21 2.18
C VAL A 131 10.35 -0.64 1.30
N ARG A 132 9.74 -1.43 0.42
CA ARG A 132 10.44 -2.23 -0.59
C ARG A 132 9.84 -2.05 -1.97
N ARG A 133 10.71 -1.97 -2.97
CA ARG A 133 10.36 -2.10 -4.39
C ARG A 133 11.50 -2.78 -5.13
N GLU A 134 11.27 -4.00 -5.63
CA GLU A 134 12.31 -4.80 -6.32
C GLU A 134 13.56 -4.92 -5.43
N ASN A 135 14.70 -4.39 -5.89
CA ASN A 135 15.98 -4.43 -5.16
C ASN A 135 16.21 -3.19 -4.26
N LEU A 136 15.23 -2.31 -4.13
CA LEU A 136 15.32 -1.09 -3.33
C LEU A 136 14.57 -1.30 -2.00
N GLU A 137 15.30 -1.20 -0.90
CA GLU A 137 14.79 -1.26 0.47
C GLU A 137 15.23 -0.03 1.24
N ALA A 138 14.29 0.63 1.93
CA ALA A 138 14.59 1.89 2.59
C ALA A 138 13.71 2.12 3.82
N TRP A 139 14.27 2.83 4.80
CA TRP A 139 13.51 3.49 5.84
C TRP A 139 13.23 4.93 5.42
N VAL A 140 11.95 5.31 5.45
CA VAL A 140 11.46 6.54 4.84
C VAL A 140 10.55 7.28 5.81
N ASN A 141 10.77 8.59 5.93
CA ASN A 141 9.82 9.50 6.56
C ASN A 141 8.54 9.52 5.71
N PRO A 142 7.35 9.23 6.28
CA PRO A 142 6.10 9.17 5.52
C PRO A 142 5.78 10.47 4.76
N LEU A 143 6.19 11.63 5.29
CA LEU A 143 6.03 12.94 4.64
C LEU A 143 6.93 13.12 3.40
N ARG A 144 7.94 12.27 3.24
CA ARG A 144 8.91 12.30 2.13
C ARG A 144 8.72 11.17 1.13
N ILE A 145 7.68 10.34 1.25
CA ILE A 145 7.42 9.22 0.33
C ILE A 145 7.40 9.66 -1.14
N GLN A 146 6.75 10.77 -1.47
CA GLN A 146 6.72 11.28 -2.85
C GLN A 146 8.09 11.75 -3.34
N ALA A 147 8.86 12.42 -2.47
CA ALA A 147 10.21 12.86 -2.79
C ALA A 147 11.17 11.68 -2.98
N PHE A 148 11.05 10.64 -2.14
CA PHE A 148 11.76 9.38 -2.29
C PHE A 148 11.42 8.72 -3.63
N ALA A 149 10.12 8.61 -3.95
CA ALA A 149 9.67 8.01 -5.20
C ALA A 149 10.16 8.78 -6.43
N ALA A 150 10.19 10.11 -6.38
CA ALA A 150 10.75 10.95 -7.44
C ALA A 150 12.28 10.76 -7.57
N HIS A 151 13.01 10.69 -6.45
CA HIS A 151 14.46 10.49 -6.46
C HIS A 151 14.88 9.18 -7.13
N PHE A 152 14.11 8.11 -6.90
CA PHE A 152 14.36 6.79 -7.48
C PHE A 152 13.50 6.50 -8.73
N LYS A 153 12.76 7.49 -9.25
CA LYS A 153 11.90 7.37 -10.43
C LYS A 153 10.90 6.19 -10.37
N LEU A 154 10.36 5.91 -9.18
CA LEU A 154 9.48 4.77 -8.95
C LEU A 154 8.14 4.87 -9.69
N ALA A 155 7.71 6.09 -10.03
CA ALA A 155 6.51 6.30 -10.83
C ALA A 155 6.69 5.83 -12.28
N GLU A 156 7.87 6.08 -12.89
CA GLU A 156 8.19 5.61 -14.24
C GLU A 156 8.25 4.07 -14.29
N MET A 157 8.75 3.44 -13.22
CA MET A 157 8.75 1.98 -13.05
C MET A 157 7.34 1.38 -12.86
N HIS A 158 6.35 2.19 -12.47
CA HIS A 158 4.96 1.75 -12.38
C HIS A 158 4.30 1.65 -13.77
N GLU A 159 4.75 2.46 -14.73
CA GLU A 159 4.27 2.46 -16.12
C GLU A 159 5.05 1.48 -17.01
N ALA A 160 6.34 1.29 -16.76
CA ALA A 160 7.21 0.38 -17.51
C ALA A 160 6.89 -1.11 -17.18
N ARG A 161 5.80 -1.60 -17.76
CA ARG A 161 5.28 -2.97 -17.58
C ARG A 161 5.38 -3.86 -18.81
N GLU A 162 6.25 -3.51 -19.75
CA GLU A 162 6.80 -4.49 -20.66
C GLU A 162 8.25 -4.75 -20.26
N PRO A 163 8.60 -5.98 -19.83
CA PRO A 163 10.00 -6.36 -19.90
C PRO A 163 10.35 -6.28 -21.39
N ARG A 164 11.28 -5.38 -21.76
CA ARG A 164 12.00 -5.53 -23.03
C ARG A 164 12.85 -6.78 -22.89
N VAL A 165 12.24 -7.95 -23.06
CA VAL A 165 12.99 -9.18 -23.19
C VAL A 165 13.67 -9.11 -24.56
N GLN A 166 14.88 -8.56 -24.59
CA GLN A 166 15.80 -8.83 -25.68
C GLN A 166 16.29 -10.26 -25.50
N PHE A 167 15.51 -11.22 -26.01
CA PHE A 167 16.05 -12.55 -26.30
C PHE A 167 17.05 -12.39 -27.45
N MET A 168 18.32 -12.22 -27.11
CA MET A 168 19.40 -12.30 -28.08
C MET A 168 19.80 -13.77 -28.22
N PHE A 169 19.06 -14.53 -29.02
CA PHE A 169 19.50 -15.87 -29.43
C PHE A 169 20.62 -15.70 -30.48
N SER A 170 21.87 -15.77 -30.05
CA SER A 170 22.98 -16.02 -30.97
C SER A 170 22.95 -17.49 -31.37
N TYR A 171 22.37 -17.79 -32.53
CA TYR A 171 22.60 -19.07 -33.19
C TYR A 171 24.07 -19.12 -33.61
N GLY A 172 24.88 -19.81 -32.82
CA GLY A 172 26.23 -20.21 -33.19
C GLY A 172 26.15 -21.22 -34.32
N HIS A 173 26.19 -20.73 -35.56
CA HIS A 173 26.45 -21.53 -36.74
C HIS A 173 27.90 -22.00 -36.69
N ARG A 174 28.15 -23.28 -36.39
CA ARG A 174 29.40 -23.93 -36.80
C ARG A 174 29.07 -25.04 -37.77
N ALA A 175 29.36 -24.74 -39.02
CA ALA A 175 29.47 -25.68 -40.11
C ALA A 175 30.80 -26.43 -40.05
N ARG A 176 30.74 -27.67 -40.55
CA ARG A 176 31.79 -28.67 -40.82
C ARG A 176 32.13 -29.61 -39.68
#